data_AF-A0A068UDE5-F1
#
_entry.id   AF-A0A068UDE5-F1
#
_cell.length_a   1.000
_cell.length_b   1.000
_cell.length_c   1.000
_cell.angle_alpha   90.00
_cell.angle_beta   90.00
_cell.angle_gamma   90.00
#
_symmetry.space_group_name_H-M   'P 1'
#
loop_
_entity.id
_entity.type
_entity.pdbx_description
1 polymer ?
#
loop_
_entity_poly.entity_id
_entity_poly.type
_entity_poly.pdbx_seq_one_letter_code
_entity_poly.pdbx_strand_id
1 'polypeptide(L)'
;MKVLLNDVSGEAHRGEILAVLGPSGSGKSTLIDALANRIFKGSLNGMITLSGEQLDSSLLRAISAYIMQDHLLFPMLTVEETLTFAAELRLLQILSKFEKKKRECFWITITWGIFFRIFYFLSLLFGNKNKRK
;
A
#
# COMPACT_ATOMS: atom_id res chain seq x y z
N MET A 1 19.91 7.34 23.93
CA MET A 1 19.01 7.35 22.75
C MET A 1 19.85 6.97 21.54
N LYS A 2 19.58 5.81 20.91
CA LYS A 2 20.37 5.33 19.76
C LYS A 2 19.80 5.93 18.49
N VAL A 3 20.61 6.64 17.72
CA VAL A 3 20.16 7.19 16.44
C VAL A 3 20.30 6.11 15.37
N LEU A 4 19.21 5.84 14.64
CA LEU A 4 19.14 4.81 13.59
C LEU A 4 19.31 5.39 12.18
N LEU A 5 18.91 6.65 11.97
CA LEU A 5 19.02 7.38 10.72
C LEU A 5 19.63 8.74 11.04
N ASN A 6 20.72 9.09 10.36
CA ASN A 6 21.44 10.35 10.56
C ASN A 6 21.42 11.12 9.24
N ASP A 7 20.78 12.29 9.25
CA ASP A 7 20.82 13.28 8.16
C ASP A 7 20.62 12.69 6.75
N VAL A 8 19.49 11.99 6.57
CA VAL A 8 19.17 11.33 5.30
C VAL A 8 18.32 12.26 4.44
N SER A 9 18.82 12.59 3.25
CA SER A 9 18.10 13.35 2.23
C SER A 9 17.94 12.52 0.94
N GLY A 10 16.82 12.69 0.26
CA GLY A 10 16.59 12.06 -1.05
C GLY A 10 15.32 12.58 -1.70
N GLU A 11 15.24 12.40 -3.02
CA GLU A 11 14.08 12.75 -3.84
C GLU A 11 13.76 11.56 -4.76
N ALA A 12 12.48 11.40 -5.09
CA ALA A 12 12.01 10.42 -6.07
C ALA A 12 11.05 11.10 -7.04
N HIS A 13 11.28 10.94 -8.35
CA HIS A 13 10.41 11.51 -9.36
C HIS A 13 9.33 10.53 -9.82
N ARG A 14 8.29 11.09 -10.43
CA ARG A 14 7.15 10.31 -10.90
C ARG A 14 7.57 9.37 -12.03
N GLY A 15 7.25 8.08 -11.90
CA GLY A 15 7.55 7.06 -12.91
C GLY A 15 8.90 6.37 -12.72
N GLU A 16 9.68 6.78 -11.72
CA GLU A 16 10.95 6.14 -11.39
C GLU A 16 10.78 5.06 -10.33
N ILE A 17 11.71 4.11 -10.33
CA ILE A 17 11.81 3.08 -9.30
C ILE A 17 13.05 3.41 -8.47
N LEU A 18 12.83 3.81 -7.21
CA LEU A 18 13.91 4.06 -6.25
C LEU A 18 14.18 2.79 -5.43
N ALA A 19 15.46 2.41 -5.32
CA ALA A 19 15.89 1.28 -4.51
C ALA A 19 16.80 1.75 -3.36
N VAL A 20 16.51 1.30 -2.14
CA VAL A 20 17.34 1.55 -0.95
C VAL A 20 18.17 0.30 -0.64
N LEU A 21 19.48 0.39 -0.81
CA LEU A 21 20.41 -0.74 -0.67
C LEU A 21 21.41 -0.49 0.47
N GLY A 22 21.90 -1.57 1.10
CA GLY A 22 22.85 -1.47 2.21
C GLY A 22 22.93 -2.75 3.07
N PRO A 23 23.96 -2.89 3.91
CA PRO A 23 24.19 -4.08 4.74
C PRO A 23 23.07 -4.29 5.78
N SER A 24 22.90 -5.52 6.27
CA SER A 24 21.90 -5.80 7.32
C SER A 24 22.14 -4.93 8.55
N GLY A 25 21.06 -4.38 9.13
CA GLY A 25 21.15 -3.45 10.27
C GLY A 25 21.45 -1.99 9.93
N SER A 26 21.63 -1.62 8.65
CA SER A 26 21.89 -0.23 8.23
C SER A 26 20.70 0.74 8.32
N GLY A 27 19.55 0.30 8.85
CA GLY A 27 18.36 1.16 8.99
C GLY A 27 17.45 1.26 7.76
N LYS A 28 17.60 0.42 6.73
CA LYS A 28 16.75 0.44 5.51
C LYS A 28 15.26 0.33 5.82
N SER A 29 14.86 -0.70 6.56
CA SER A 29 13.46 -0.89 6.95
C SER A 29 12.97 0.29 7.79
N THR A 30 13.82 0.83 8.67
CA THR A 30 13.53 2.04 9.46
C THR A 30 13.31 3.28 8.58
N LEU A 31 14.06 3.45 7.49
CA LEU A 31 13.86 4.53 6.53
C LEU A 31 12.51 4.40 5.81
N ILE A 32 12.16 3.18 5.38
CA ILE A 32 10.88 2.93 4.71
C ILE A 32 9.71 3.10 5.70
N ASP A 33 9.86 2.67 6.95
CA ASP A 33 8.87 2.87 8.02
C ASP A 33 8.67 4.36 8.35
N ALA A 34 9.74 5.15 8.30
CA ALA A 34 9.70 6.60 8.45
C ALA A 34 8.90 7.25 7.30
N LEU A 35 9.18 6.87 6.05
CA LEU A 35 8.46 7.34 4.86
C LEU A 35 6.97 6.93 4.88
N ALA A 36 6.67 5.72 5.37
CA ALA A 36 5.30 5.23 5.53
C ALA A 36 4.57 5.85 6.75
N ASN A 37 5.23 6.74 7.50
CA ASN A 37 4.71 7.38 8.71
C ASN A 37 4.21 6.36 9.76
N ARG A 38 4.99 5.28 9.95
CA ARG A 38 4.71 4.18 10.90
C ARG A 38 5.57 4.22 12.17
N ILE A 39 6.50 5.16 12.26
CA ILE A 39 7.33 5.39 13.44
C ILE A 39 6.62 6.24 14.50
N PHE A 40 7.06 6.14 15.75
CA PHE A 40 6.45 6.87 16.87
C PHE A 40 6.53 8.38 16.67
N LYS A 41 5.42 9.09 16.91
CA LYS A 41 5.32 10.55 16.81
C LYS A 41 6.32 11.19 17.79
N GLY A 42 7.30 11.93 17.27
CA GLY A 42 8.39 12.54 18.05
C GLY A 42 9.75 11.82 17.96
N SER A 43 9.81 10.65 17.31
CA SER A 43 11.09 9.98 17.02
C SER A 43 11.74 10.45 15.71
N LEU A 44 11.02 11.22 14.88
CA LEU A 44 11.49 11.76 13.62
C LEU A 44 11.67 13.27 13.74
N ASN A 45 12.89 13.73 13.47
CA ASN A 45 13.17 15.14 13.23
C ASN A 45 13.48 15.30 11.74
N GLY A 46 12.63 16.04 11.04
CA GLY A 46 12.74 16.23 9.59
C GLY A 46 11.40 16.53 8.95
N MET A 47 11.39 16.68 7.63
CA MET A 47 10.20 16.95 6.84
C MET A 47 10.13 15.98 5.66
N ILE A 48 8.92 15.49 5.39
CA ILE A 48 8.63 14.65 4.23
C ILE A 48 7.53 15.34 3.44
N THR A 49 7.79 15.60 2.16
CA THR A 49 6.87 16.30 1.26
C THR A 49 6.55 15.44 0.05
N LEU A 50 5.29 15.43 -0.42
CA LEU A 50 4.97 14.98 -1.77
C LEU A 50 4.55 16.19 -2.60
N SER A 51 5.17 16.36 -3.77
CA SER A 51 4.87 17.46 -4.71
C SER A 51 4.93 18.86 -4.08
N GLY A 52 5.82 19.06 -3.09
CA GLY A 52 6.00 20.34 -2.39
C GLY A 52 5.06 20.58 -1.20
N GLU A 53 4.07 19.72 -0.96
CA GLU A 53 3.19 19.84 0.21
C GLU A 53 3.63 18.91 1.35
N GLN A 54 3.52 19.41 2.58
CA GLN A 54 3.73 18.60 3.78
C GLN A 54 2.67 17.51 3.88
N LEU A 55 3.14 16.30 4.21
CA LEU A 55 2.29 15.14 4.21
C LEU A 55 1.47 15.01 5.49
N ASP A 56 0.15 15.14 5.34
CA ASP A 56 -0.75 14.64 6.37
C ASP A 56 -0.72 13.11 6.39
N SER A 57 -0.61 12.58 7.60
CA SER A 57 -0.66 11.15 7.91
C SER A 57 -1.86 10.42 7.31
N SER A 58 -3.01 11.10 7.22
CA SER A 58 -4.25 10.53 6.68
C SER A 58 -4.23 10.41 5.16
N LEU A 59 -3.69 11.42 4.48
CA LEU A 59 -3.57 11.46 3.02
C LEU A 59 -2.55 10.44 2.54
N LEU A 60 -1.40 10.35 3.20
CA LEU A 60 -0.37 9.36 2.89
C LEU A 60 -0.92 7.93 2.87
N ARG A 61 -1.67 7.54 3.92
CA ARG A 61 -2.28 6.20 3.99
C ARG A 61 -3.32 5.94 2.90
N ALA A 62 -3.95 6.98 2.36
CA ALA A 62 -4.95 6.84 1.31
C ALA A 62 -4.31 6.66 -0.08
N ILE A 63 -3.16 7.31 -0.35
CA ILE A 63 -2.53 7.35 -1.68
C ILE A 63 -1.34 6.39 -1.82
N SER A 64 -0.78 5.90 -0.70
CA SER A 64 0.36 4.99 -0.69
C SER A 64 -0.04 3.57 -0.26
N ALA A 65 0.76 2.60 -0.66
CA ALA A 65 0.69 1.23 -0.16
C ALA A 65 2.05 0.85 0.42
N TYR A 66 2.03 0.24 1.60
CA TYR A 66 3.23 -0.25 2.27
C TYR A 66 3.08 -1.75 2.47
N ILE A 67 4.11 -2.50 2.08
CA ILE A 67 4.18 -3.95 2.24
C ILE A 67 5.18 -4.24 3.35
N MET A 68 4.73 -4.94 4.39
CA MET A 68 5.59 -5.34 5.50
C MET A 68 6.56 -6.44 5.08
N GLN A 69 7.73 -6.46 5.72
CA GLN A 69 8.73 -7.52 5.52
C GLN A 69 8.17 -8.88 5.98
N ASP A 70 7.42 -8.89 7.08
CA ASP A 70 6.75 -10.08 7.59
C ASP A 70 5.33 -10.20 7.03
N HIS A 71 5.02 -11.38 6.49
CA HIS A 71 3.69 -11.67 5.93
C HIS A 71 2.74 -12.10 7.05
N LEU A 72 1.82 -11.22 7.42
CA LEU A 72 0.67 -11.57 8.25
C LEU A 72 -0.45 -12.10 7.35
N LEU A 73 -0.32 -13.36 6.92
CA LEU A 73 -1.38 -14.06 6.18
C LEU A 73 -2.12 -14.99 7.13
N PHE A 74 -3.44 -15.05 7.01
CA PHE A 74 -4.23 -16.02 7.77
C PHE A 74 -4.02 -17.41 7.14
N PRO A 75 -3.40 -18.37 7.85
CA PRO A 75 -3.05 -19.66 7.26
C PRO A 75 -4.27 -20.52 6.90
N MET A 76 -5.46 -20.14 7.39
CA MET A 76 -6.73 -20.80 7.08
C MET A 76 -7.35 -20.34 5.76
N LEU A 77 -6.89 -19.21 5.20
CA LEU A 77 -7.45 -18.64 3.97
C LEU A 77 -6.60 -19.01 2.76
N THR A 78 -7.27 -19.29 1.65
CA THR A 78 -6.63 -19.39 0.35
C THR A 78 -6.14 -18.02 -0.13
N VAL A 79 -5.25 -18.02 -1.13
CA VAL A 79 -4.76 -16.77 -1.76
C VAL A 79 -5.93 -15.97 -2.34
N GLU A 80 -6.91 -16.64 -2.94
CA GLU A 80 -8.11 -16.03 -3.50
C GLU A 80 -8.96 -15.34 -2.42
N GLU A 81 -9.25 -16.04 -1.32
CA GLU A 81 -10.03 -15.50 -0.22
C GLU A 81 -9.32 -14.30 0.42
N THR A 82 -8.00 -14.37 0.59
CA THR A 82 -7.21 -13.29 1.17
C THR A 82 -7.22 -12.04 0.28
N LEU A 83 -7.03 -12.21 -1.03
CA LEU A 83 -7.07 -11.11 -1.99
C LEU A 83 -8.46 -10.49 -2.11
N THR A 84 -9.50 -11.33 -2.16
CA THR A 84 -10.89 -10.90 -2.24
C THR A 84 -11.27 -10.10 -0.99
N PHE A 85 -10.94 -10.60 0.19
CA PHE A 85 -11.17 -9.92 1.45
C PHE A 85 -10.45 -8.57 1.54
N ALA A 86 -9.17 -8.53 1.13
CA ALA A 86 -8.39 -7.28 1.09
C ALA A 86 -8.98 -6.26 0.10
N ALA A 87 -9.45 -6.72 -1.06
CA ALA A 87 -10.08 -5.87 -2.07
C ALA A 87 -11.41 -5.29 -1.58
N GLU A 88 -12.27 -6.10 -0.96
CA GLU A 88 -13.55 -5.67 -0.41
C GLU A 88 -13.38 -4.61 0.68
N LEU A 89 -12.45 -4.82 1.63
CA LEU A 89 -12.17 -3.83 2.68
C LEU A 89 -11.70 -2.49 2.10
N ARG A 90 -10.83 -2.52 1.08
CA ARG A 90 -10.33 -1.30 0.44
C ARG A 90 -11.43 -0.59 -0.35
N LEU A 91 -12.29 -1.33 -1.04
CA LEU A 91 -13.44 -0.79 -1.76
C LEU A 91 -14.47 -0.17 -0.81
N LEU A 92 -14.79 -0.81 0.31
CA LEU A 92 -15.73 -0.28 1.30
C LEU A 92 -15.25 1.04 1.91
N GLN A 93 -13.95 1.20 2.15
CA GLN A 93 -13.37 2.46 2.64
C GLN A 93 -13.43 3.60 1.62
N ILE A 94 -13.30 3.27 0.33
CA ILE A 94 -13.48 4.25 -0.74
C ILE A 94 -14.97 4.63 -0.79
N LEU A 95 -15.87 3.66 -0.84
CA LEU A 95 -17.31 3.89 -0.93
C LEU A 95 -17.87 4.68 0.27
N SER A 96 -17.37 4.43 1.49
CA SER A 96 -17.79 5.20 2.67
C SER A 96 -17.36 6.67 2.60
N LYS A 97 -16.17 6.97 2.06
CA LYS A 97 -15.73 8.35 1.79
C LYS A 97 -16.52 9.00 0.66
N PHE A 98 -16.94 8.22 -0.34
CA PHE A 98 -17.71 8.69 -1.49
C PHE A 98 -19.23 8.67 -1.28
N GLU A 99 -19.74 8.34 -0.08
CA GLU A 99 -21.18 8.40 0.23
C GLU A 99 -21.81 9.79 0.00
N LYS A 100 -21.01 10.86 -0.07
CA LYS A 100 -21.48 12.19 -0.48
C LYS A 100 -21.95 12.26 -1.95
N LYS A 101 -21.66 11.26 -2.79
CA LYS A 101 -22.11 11.19 -4.20
C LYS A 101 -22.69 9.81 -4.54
N LYS A 102 -23.72 9.44 -3.77
CA LYS A 102 -24.35 8.10 -3.65
C LYS A 102 -24.88 7.44 -4.94
N ARG A 103 -24.95 8.14 -6.07
CA ARG A 103 -25.54 7.61 -7.33
C ARG A 103 -24.51 7.17 -8.37
N GLU A 104 -23.36 7.85 -8.47
CA GLU A 104 -22.32 7.50 -9.45
C GLU A 104 -21.47 6.32 -8.98
N CYS A 105 -21.17 6.25 -7.68
CA CYS A 105 -20.41 5.15 -7.09
C CYS A 105 -21.13 3.80 -7.15
N PHE A 106 -22.47 3.78 -7.09
CA PHE A 106 -23.24 2.54 -7.12
C PHE A 106 -23.10 1.80 -8.46
N TRP A 107 -23.19 2.54 -9.57
CA TRP A 107 -22.95 1.99 -10.91
C TRP A 107 -21.49 1.59 -11.11
N ILE A 108 -20.54 2.38 -10.60
CA ILE A 108 -19.12 2.00 -10.62
C ILE A 108 -18.89 0.69 -9.88
N THR A 109 -19.47 0.47 -8.70
CA THR A 109 -19.33 -0.79 -7.94
C THR A 109 -19.90 -1.98 -8.68
N ILE A 110 -21.07 -1.83 -9.33
CA ILE A 110 -21.67 -2.92 -10.10
C ILE A 110 -20.84 -3.20 -11.36
N THR A 111 -20.48 -2.16 -12.10
CA THR A 111 -19.73 -2.30 -13.36
C THR A 111 -18.30 -2.78 -13.12
N TRP A 112 -17.58 -2.23 -12.14
CA TRP A 112 -16.24 -2.71 -11.75
C TRP A 112 -16.28 -4.05 -11.05
N GLY A 113 -17.23 -4.32 -10.15
CA GLY A 113 -17.33 -5.60 -9.45
C GLY A 113 -17.60 -6.76 -10.40
N ILE A 114 -18.49 -6.56 -11.37
CA ILE A 114 -18.77 -7.54 -12.43
C ILE A 114 -17.57 -7.66 -13.38
N PHE A 115 -16.97 -6.54 -13.78
CA PHE A 115 -15.80 -6.54 -14.67
C PHE A 115 -14.59 -7.23 -14.02
N PHE A 116 -14.30 -6.95 -12.75
CA PHE A 116 -13.19 -7.55 -12.02
C PHE A 116 -13.42 -9.04 -11.78
N ARG A 117 -14.66 -9.46 -11.53
CA ARG A 117 -15.00 -10.88 -11.37
C ARG A 117 -14.90 -11.65 -12.68
N ILE A 118 -15.28 -11.04 -13.81
CA ILE A 118 -15.10 -11.61 -15.15
C ILE A 118 -13.63 -11.65 -15.55
N PHE A 119 -12.87 -10.57 -15.28
CA PHE A 119 -11.45 -10.50 -15.58
C PHE A 119 -10.63 -11.47 -14.73
N TYR A 120 -10.98 -11.64 -13.46
CA TYR A 120 -10.40 -12.65 -12.56
C TYR A 120 -10.70 -14.07 -13.04
N PHE A 121 -11.94 -14.36 -13.46
CA PHE A 121 -12.29 -15.67 -14.02
C PHE A 121 -11.52 -15.96 -15.32
N LEU A 122 -11.34 -14.95 -16.18
CA LEU A 122 -10.47 -15.05 -17.36
C LEU A 122 -9.01 -15.31 -16.96
N SER A 123 -8.49 -14.57 -15.98
CA SER A 123 -7.12 -14.75 -15.48
C SER A 123 -6.90 -16.12 -14.84
N LEU A 124 -7.92 -16.72 -14.24
CA LEU A 124 -7.87 -18.09 -13.70
C LEU A 124 -7.87 -19.15 -14.81
N LEU A 125 -8.65 -18.93 -15.88
CA LEU A 125 -8.64 -19.78 -17.08
C LEU A 125 -7.28 -19.76 -17.80
N PHE A 126 -6.59 -18.61 -17.80
CA PHE A 126 -5.26 -18.46 -18.43
C PHE A 126 -4.08 -18.67 -17.48
N GLY A 127 -4.27 -18.55 -16.17
CA GLY A 127 -3.21 -18.42 -15.16
C GLY A 127 -2.80 -19.72 -14.47
N ASN A 128 -3.28 -20.89 -14.91
CA ASN A 128 -2.85 -22.16 -14.32
C ASN A 128 -1.51 -22.65 -14.93
N LYS A 129 -0.43 -21.88 -14.76
CA LYS A 129 0.96 -22.36 -14.75
C LYS A 129 1.86 -21.44 -13.91
N ASN A 130 2.45 -22.03 -12.85
CA ASN A 130 3.65 -21.63 -12.12
C ASN A 130 3.54 -20.45 -11.11
N LYS A 131 4.11 -20.52 -9.89
CA LYS A 131 5.28 -21.29 -9.41
C LYS A 131 5.06 -21.83 -7.99
N ARG A 132 5.10 -23.16 -7.84
CA ARG A 132 5.70 -23.81 -6.67
C ARG A 132 7.11 -24.21 -7.06
N LYS A 133 8.11 -23.53 -6.51
CA LYS A 133 9.44 -24.02 -6.13
C LYS A 133 10.23 -22.84 -5.57
#